data_AF-A0A4Q8AKE6-F1
#
_entry.id   AF-A0A4Q8AKE6-F1
#
_cell.length_a   1.000
_cell.length_b   1.000
_cell.length_c   1.000
_cell.angle_alpha   90.00
_cell.angle_beta   90.00
_cell.angle_gamma   90.00
#
_symmetry.space_group_name_H-M   'P 1'
#
loop_
_entity.id
_entity.type
_entity.pdbx_description
1 polymer ?
#
loop_
_entity_poly.entity_id
_entity_poly.type
_entity_poly.pdbx_seq_one_letter_code
_entity_poly.pdbx_strand_id
1 'polypeptide(L)'
;MSTVTGNLATFDLSSTDLAGVRIVFTPSGPAVAGTKLFLFTKPRYAYPAVDGSGLFSINLAPTRDLRPESWYSIRVEWPDPNMYGPNQGYIGVDFPDWRLYVPNEGGDFATLIGTFAKPNDIFVWWSATAPSPWPVGLTWVNTITGDVTKRTA
;
A
#
# COMPACT_ATOMS: atom_id res chain seq x y z
N MET A 1 -6.36 -14.00 14.25
CA MET A 1 -6.32 -12.80 13.39
C MET A 1 -6.07 -11.62 14.31
N SER A 2 -5.28 -10.66 13.86
CA SER A 2 -4.87 -9.48 14.62
C SER A 2 -5.27 -8.22 13.87
N THR A 3 -5.73 -7.20 14.61
CA THR A 3 -6.20 -5.94 14.02
C THR A 3 -5.04 -4.99 13.82
N VAL A 4 -4.83 -4.56 12.57
CA VAL A 4 -3.91 -3.47 12.23
C VAL A 4 -4.73 -2.22 11.95
N THR A 5 -4.41 -1.13 12.62
CA THR A 5 -5.04 0.19 12.44
C THR A 5 -4.06 1.18 11.87
N GLY A 6 -4.53 2.23 11.21
CA GLY A 6 -3.67 3.34 10.81
C GLY A 6 -4.46 4.53 10.30
N ASN A 7 -3.75 5.56 9.86
CA ASN A 7 -4.34 6.77 9.32
C ASN A 7 -3.57 7.24 8.07
N LEU A 8 -4.28 7.41 6.95
CA LEU A 8 -3.74 7.96 5.69
C LEU A 8 -3.99 9.46 5.50
N ALA A 9 -4.79 10.13 6.33
CA ALA A 9 -5.00 11.57 6.26
C ALA A 9 -3.80 12.39 6.80
N THR A 10 -2.75 11.72 7.25
CA THR A 10 -1.45 12.36 7.48
C THR A 10 -0.93 12.81 6.11
N PHE A 11 -0.37 14.03 5.98
CA PHE A 11 0.01 14.71 4.72
C PHE A 11 -1.05 15.60 4.03
N ASP A 12 -1.95 16.24 4.79
CA ASP A 12 -2.91 17.25 4.28
C ASP A 12 -3.90 16.73 3.20
N LEU A 13 -4.16 15.42 3.19
CA LEU A 13 -5.12 14.80 2.29
C LEU A 13 -6.56 15.04 2.77
N SER A 14 -7.44 15.44 1.85
CA SER A 14 -8.86 15.66 2.13
C SER A 14 -9.68 14.38 2.00
N SER A 15 -10.93 14.42 2.44
CA SER A 15 -11.90 13.33 2.23
C SER A 15 -12.08 12.96 0.76
N THR A 16 -11.95 13.95 -0.14
CA THR A 16 -12.03 13.75 -1.60
C THR A 16 -10.83 12.97 -2.13
N ASP A 17 -9.64 13.26 -1.60
CA ASP A 17 -8.40 12.60 -2.03
C ASP A 17 -8.36 11.13 -1.56
N LEU A 18 -9.02 10.84 -0.44
CA LEU A 18 -9.12 9.48 0.13
C LEU A 18 -10.26 8.65 -0.48
N ALA A 19 -11.15 9.26 -1.26
CA ALA A 19 -12.31 8.60 -1.83
C ALA A 19 -11.86 7.48 -2.80
N GLY A 20 -12.12 6.22 -2.42
CA GLY A 20 -11.79 5.05 -3.23
C GLY A 20 -10.32 4.61 -3.14
N VAL A 21 -9.51 5.27 -2.32
CA VAL A 21 -8.16 4.80 -2.00
C VAL A 21 -8.25 3.43 -1.35
N ARG A 22 -7.33 2.54 -1.73
CA ARG A 22 -7.20 1.24 -1.07
C ARG A 22 -5.77 0.94 -0.72
N ILE A 23 -5.60 0.36 0.46
CA ILE A 23 -4.33 -0.14 0.95
C ILE A 23 -4.34 -1.65 0.76
N VAL A 24 -3.37 -2.16 0.02
CA VAL A 24 -3.26 -3.54 -0.39
C VAL A 24 -2.15 -4.21 0.41
N PHE A 25 -2.52 -5.23 1.16
CA PHE A 25 -1.61 -6.07 1.95
C PHE A 25 -1.47 -7.42 1.26
N THR A 26 -0.28 -7.73 0.76
CA THR A 26 -0.02 -9.01 0.07
C THR A 26 0.99 -9.83 0.86
N PRO A 27 0.64 -11.05 1.31
CA PRO A 27 1.59 -11.95 1.96
C PRO A 27 2.81 -12.22 1.07
N SER A 28 3.99 -12.25 1.68
CA SER A 28 5.26 -12.57 1.01
C SER A 28 5.31 -13.99 0.45
N GLY A 29 4.44 -14.87 0.94
CA GLY A 29 4.34 -16.25 0.48
C GLY A 29 3.14 -16.97 1.12
N PRO A 30 2.85 -18.19 0.66
CA PRO A 30 1.86 -19.05 1.30
C PRO A 30 2.38 -19.51 2.67
N ALA A 31 1.50 -19.55 3.66
CA ALA A 31 1.85 -20.03 5.00
C ALA A 31 0.65 -20.62 5.73
N VAL A 32 0.89 -21.37 6.80
CA VAL A 32 -0.16 -21.90 7.68
C VAL A 32 0.02 -21.44 9.11
N ALA A 33 -1.06 -21.22 9.84
CA ALA A 33 -1.03 -21.04 11.30
C ALA A 33 -2.02 -21.97 11.99
N GLY A 34 -1.52 -22.74 12.96
CA GLY A 34 -2.30 -23.74 13.69
C GLY A 34 -2.94 -24.78 12.76
N THR A 35 -4.17 -25.20 13.10
CA THR A 35 -4.89 -26.27 12.36
C THR A 35 -5.91 -25.75 11.34
N LYS A 36 -6.10 -24.42 11.23
CA LYS A 36 -7.24 -23.84 10.49
C LYS A 36 -6.92 -22.63 9.62
N LEU A 37 -5.73 -22.04 9.73
CA LEU A 37 -5.39 -20.87 8.95
C LEU A 37 -4.45 -21.25 7.81
N PHE A 38 -4.93 -21.11 6.58
CA PHE A 38 -4.10 -21.15 5.38
C PHE A 38 -4.05 -19.74 4.80
N LEU A 39 -2.88 -19.11 4.88
CA LEU A 39 -2.61 -17.82 4.29
C LEU A 39 -2.27 -18.04 2.82
N PHE A 40 -3.23 -17.69 1.95
CA PHE A 40 -2.99 -17.61 0.51
C PHE A 40 -2.29 -16.28 0.19
N THR A 41 -1.52 -16.24 -0.90
CA THR A 41 -0.92 -15.01 -1.45
C THR A 41 -1.96 -14.02 -2.01
N LYS A 42 -3.26 -14.26 -1.80
CA LYS A 42 -4.35 -13.38 -2.21
C LYS A 42 -4.26 -12.06 -1.42
N PRO A 43 -4.22 -10.91 -2.10
CA PRO A 43 -4.18 -9.61 -1.42
C PRO A 43 -5.40 -9.37 -0.52
N ARG A 44 -5.17 -8.62 0.55
CA ARG A 44 -6.18 -8.14 1.48
C ARG A 44 -6.24 -6.62 1.37
N TYR A 45 -7.45 -6.06 1.48
CA TYR A 45 -7.69 -4.65 1.22
C TYR A 45 -8.17 -3.95 2.50
N ALA A 46 -7.59 -2.81 2.81
CA ALA A 46 -8.14 -1.84 3.76
C ALA A 46 -8.55 -0.60 3.00
N TYR A 47 -9.58 0.07 3.50
CA TYR A 47 -10.10 1.31 2.93
C TYR A 47 -10.10 2.36 4.04
N PRO A 48 -9.58 3.57 3.77
CA PRO A 48 -9.78 4.70 4.67
C PRO A 48 -11.26 4.96 4.89
N ALA A 49 -11.58 5.47 6.08
CA ALA A 49 -12.93 5.86 6.43
C ALA A 49 -13.41 6.97 5.50
N VAL A 50 -14.67 6.83 5.05
CA VAL A 50 -15.32 7.75 4.11
C VAL A 50 -15.63 9.11 4.72
N ASP A 51 -15.46 9.25 6.04
CA ASP A 51 -15.65 10.50 6.78
C ASP A 51 -14.47 11.48 6.61
N GLY A 52 -13.44 11.09 5.86
CA GLY A 52 -12.24 11.91 5.64
C GLY A 52 -11.25 11.89 6.79
N SER A 53 -11.49 11.11 7.85
CA SER A 53 -10.54 10.96 8.95
C SER A 53 -9.26 10.24 8.54
N GLY A 54 -9.27 9.55 7.40
CA GLY A 54 -8.17 8.73 6.91
C GLY A 54 -7.95 7.44 7.70
N LEU A 55 -8.75 7.19 8.74
CA LEU A 55 -8.64 6.02 9.59
C LEU A 55 -8.96 4.75 8.82
N PHE A 56 -8.14 3.72 8.96
CA PHE A 56 -8.43 2.40 8.43
C PHE A 56 -8.15 1.32 9.48
N SER A 57 -8.79 0.16 9.29
CA SER A 57 -8.56 -1.02 10.11
C SER A 57 -8.66 -2.28 9.25
N ILE A 58 -7.79 -3.25 9.50
CA ILE A 58 -7.79 -4.53 8.79
C ILE A 58 -7.35 -5.68 9.70
N ASN A 59 -8.02 -6.81 9.58
CA ASN A 59 -7.62 -8.05 10.24
C ASN A 59 -6.65 -8.83 9.35
N LEU A 60 -5.43 -9.00 9.85
CA LEU A 60 -4.36 -9.78 9.21
C LEU A 60 -3.99 -10.99 10.08
N ALA A 61 -3.36 -12.00 9.48
CA ALA A 61 -2.80 -13.11 10.26
C ALA A 61 -1.49 -12.66 10.90
N PRO A 62 -1.29 -12.89 12.22
CA PRO A 62 -0.04 -12.56 12.87
C PRO A 62 1.13 -13.36 12.29
N THR A 63 2.25 -12.68 12.07
CA THR A 63 3.38 -13.22 11.29
C THR A 63 4.12 -14.31 12.04
N ARG A 64 4.29 -14.15 13.36
CA ARG A 64 4.98 -15.14 14.21
C ARG A 64 4.27 -16.48 14.32
N ASP A 65 2.98 -16.52 14.06
CA ASP A 65 2.17 -17.74 14.11
C ASP A 65 2.19 -18.50 12.77
N LEU A 66 2.70 -17.89 11.70
CA LEU A 66 2.75 -18.46 10.36
C LEU A 66 3.96 -19.40 10.16
N ARG A 67 3.75 -20.48 9.39
CA ARG A 67 4.76 -21.47 9.01
C ARG A 67 4.71 -21.70 7.49
N PRO A 68 5.75 -21.34 6.72
CA PRO A 68 6.91 -20.53 7.16
C PRO A 68 6.46 -19.14 7.63
N GLU A 69 7.29 -18.47 8.44
CA GLU A 69 7.02 -17.09 8.83
C GLU A 69 6.93 -16.23 7.55
N SER A 70 5.85 -15.47 7.43
CA SER A 70 5.56 -14.62 6.28
C SER A 70 5.17 -13.23 6.75
N TRP A 71 5.57 -12.21 6.00
CA TRP A 71 5.27 -10.80 6.24
C TRP A 71 4.35 -10.26 5.13
N TYR A 72 3.85 -9.03 5.26
CA TYR A 72 3.01 -8.41 4.23
C TYR A 72 3.75 -7.27 3.53
N SER A 73 3.76 -7.30 2.21
CA SER A 73 4.07 -6.13 1.38
C SER A 73 2.85 -5.21 1.37
N ILE A 74 3.12 -3.90 1.28
CA ILE A 74 2.09 -2.86 1.30
C ILE A 74 2.13 -2.11 -0.03
N ARG A 75 0.96 -1.79 -0.55
CA ARG A 75 0.79 -0.91 -1.70
C ARG A 75 -0.41 0.00 -1.48
N VAL A 76 -0.26 1.28 -1.77
CA VAL A 76 -1.39 2.23 -1.73
C VAL A 76 -1.78 2.53 -3.16
N GLU A 77 -3.07 2.39 -3.47
CA GLU A 77 -3.59 2.64 -4.80
C GLU A 77 -4.57 3.80 -4.76
N TRP A 78 -4.28 4.81 -5.58
CA TRP A 78 -5.04 6.04 -5.72
C TRP A 78 -5.93 5.94 -6.95
N PRO A 79 -7.26 5.96 -6.81
CA PRO A 79 -8.18 5.82 -7.94
C PRO A 79 -8.12 7.05 -8.84
N ASP A 80 -8.32 6.85 -10.14
CA ASP A 80 -8.57 7.96 -11.05
C ASP A 80 -9.93 8.59 -10.74
N PRO A 81 -10.00 9.87 -10.32
CA PRO A 81 -11.26 10.53 -10.03
C PRO A 81 -12.14 10.69 -11.28
N ASN A 82 -11.58 10.54 -12.49
CA ASN A 82 -12.30 10.66 -13.76
C ASN A 82 -12.80 9.30 -14.29
N MET A 83 -12.43 8.18 -13.68
CA MET A 83 -12.89 6.85 -14.07
C MET A 83 -13.73 6.20 -12.97
N TYR A 84 -14.96 5.82 -13.31
CA TYR A 84 -15.87 5.12 -12.41
C TYR A 84 -16.32 3.78 -13.01
N GLY A 85 -16.67 2.83 -12.13
CA GLY A 85 -17.21 1.52 -12.52
C GLY A 85 -16.13 0.45 -12.76
N PRO A 86 -16.43 -0.63 -13.52
CA PRO A 86 -15.53 -1.78 -13.68
C PRO A 86 -14.20 -1.45 -14.38
N ASN A 87 -14.11 -0.27 -15.01
CA ASN A 87 -12.92 0.24 -15.68
C ASN A 87 -12.17 1.27 -14.82
N GLN A 88 -12.46 1.36 -13.51
CA GLN A 88 -11.77 2.29 -12.61
C GLN A 88 -10.26 2.02 -12.63
N GLY A 89 -9.52 2.95 -13.24
CA GLY A 89 -8.07 2.98 -13.24
C GLY A 89 -7.50 3.56 -11.95
N TYR A 90 -6.18 3.47 -11.79
CA TYR A 90 -5.44 4.09 -10.69
C TYR A 90 -4.49 5.15 -11.27
N ILE A 91 -4.53 6.37 -10.74
CA ILE A 91 -3.65 7.49 -11.15
C ILE A 91 -2.28 7.44 -10.46
N GLY A 92 -2.19 6.70 -9.36
CA GLY A 92 -0.98 6.59 -8.57
C GLY A 92 -0.94 5.27 -7.83
N VAL A 93 0.25 4.72 -7.72
CA VAL A 93 0.49 3.50 -6.94
C VAL A 93 1.79 3.66 -6.17
N ASP A 94 1.69 3.75 -4.85
CA ASP A 94 2.86 3.77 -3.98
C ASP A 94 3.24 2.34 -3.63
N PHE A 95 4.51 1.99 -3.90
CA PHE A 95 5.12 0.73 -3.52
C PHE A 95 6.17 0.97 -2.44
N PRO A 96 5.75 1.24 -1.20
CA PRO A 96 6.68 1.14 -0.10
C PRO A 96 7.19 -0.31 -0.05
N ASP A 97 8.50 -0.55 -0.24
CA ASP A 97 9.12 -1.87 0.04
C ASP A 97 9.25 -2.07 1.57
N TRP A 98 8.15 -1.82 2.24
CA TRP A 98 7.98 -1.99 3.66
C TRP A 98 7.52 -3.41 3.91
N ARG A 99 8.16 -4.04 4.88
CA ARG A 99 7.72 -5.32 5.42
C ARG A 99 6.91 -5.05 6.66
N LEU A 100 5.63 -5.37 6.60
CA LEU A 100 4.77 -5.30 7.77
C LEU A 100 4.84 -6.62 8.55
N TYR A 101 5.28 -6.52 9.80
CA TYR A 101 5.28 -7.63 10.74
C TYR A 101 4.15 -7.45 11.75
N VAL A 102 3.14 -8.31 11.67
CA VAL A 102 1.92 -8.21 12.48
C VAL A 102 2.07 -9.12 13.71
N PRO A 103 2.10 -8.57 14.94
CA PRO A 103 2.13 -9.39 16.14
C PRO A 103 0.73 -9.89 16.51
N ASN A 104 0.63 -10.74 17.54
CA ASN A 104 -0.62 -11.41 17.92
C ASN A 104 -1.69 -10.43 18.43
N GLU A 105 -1.25 -9.36 19.06
CA GLU A 105 -2.06 -8.25 19.55
C GLU A 105 -2.47 -7.27 18.44
N GLY A 106 -1.83 -7.33 17.26
CA GLY A 106 -2.01 -6.34 16.21
C GLY A 106 -1.27 -5.04 16.51
N GLY A 107 -1.79 -3.90 16.07
CA GLY A 107 -1.20 -2.60 16.42
C GLY A 107 -1.33 -1.53 15.36
N ASP A 108 -0.68 -0.40 15.62
CA ASP A 108 -0.64 0.73 14.70
C ASP A 108 0.32 0.48 13.54
N PHE A 109 -0.18 0.63 12.32
CA PHE A 109 0.52 0.42 11.06
C PHE A 109 1.91 1.06 11.03
N ALA A 110 2.06 2.31 11.51
CA ALA A 110 3.32 3.03 11.48
C ALA A 110 4.38 2.38 12.40
N THR A 111 3.94 1.74 13.49
CA THR A 111 4.82 1.05 14.44
C THR A 111 5.18 -0.38 14.04
N LEU A 112 4.39 -0.97 13.13
CA LEU A 112 4.55 -2.35 12.65
C LEU A 112 5.42 -2.46 11.39
N ILE A 113 5.74 -1.33 10.76
CA ILE A 113 6.62 -1.30 9.58
C ILE A 113 8.06 -1.58 10.02
N GLY A 114 8.62 -2.69 9.54
CA GLY A 114 10.06 -2.89 9.56
C GLY A 114 10.70 -2.00 8.50
N THR A 115 11.26 -0.85 8.91
CA THR A 115 12.01 0.02 7.99
C THR A 115 13.36 -0.61 7.66
N PHE A 116 13.63 -0.86 6.38
CA PHE A 116 14.99 -1.12 5.93
C PHE A 116 15.83 0.16 6.07
N ALA A 117 17.11 0.00 6.42
CA ALA A 117 18.08 1.08 6.50
C ALA A 117 18.32 1.82 5.15
N LYS A 118 17.70 1.35 4.07
CA LYS A 118 17.61 2.03 2.79
C LYS A 118 16.12 2.16 2.45
N PRO A 119 15.50 3.33 2.65
CA PRO A 119 14.18 3.57 2.09
C PRO A 119 14.26 3.31 0.58
N ASN A 120 13.18 2.79 0.01
CA ASN A 120 13.09 2.62 -1.44
C ASN A 120 13.33 3.98 -2.11
N ASP A 121 14.50 4.19 -2.71
CA ASP A 121 14.89 5.41 -3.43
C ASP A 121 14.17 5.56 -4.79
N ILE A 122 13.06 4.85 -4.97
CA ILE A 122 12.36 4.69 -6.25
C ILE A 122 10.86 4.85 -6.01
N PHE A 123 10.42 6.11 -5.91
CA PHE A 123 9.03 6.46 -6.13
C PHE A 123 8.75 6.36 -7.63
N VAL A 124 7.63 5.75 -8.03
CA VAL A 124 7.26 5.59 -9.45
C VAL A 124 5.93 6.28 -9.74
N TRP A 125 5.90 7.15 -10.73
CA TRP A 125 4.71 7.83 -11.23
C TRP A 125 4.34 7.28 -12.60
N TRP A 126 3.12 6.77 -12.77
CA TRP A 126 2.71 6.04 -13.96
C TRP A 126 1.60 6.79 -14.71
N SER A 127 1.95 7.58 -15.72
CA SER A 127 1.00 8.44 -16.45
C SER A 127 1.43 8.74 -17.89
N ALA A 128 0.49 9.11 -18.77
CA ALA A 128 0.80 9.49 -20.16
C ALA A 128 1.64 10.79 -20.25
N THR A 129 1.52 11.66 -19.26
CA THR A 129 2.22 12.94 -19.16
C THR A 129 3.09 12.97 -17.92
N ALA A 130 4.30 13.54 -18.02
CA ALA A 130 5.19 13.66 -16.86
C ALA A 130 4.54 14.45 -15.70
N PRO A 131 4.82 14.10 -14.44
CA PRO A 131 4.31 14.83 -13.29
C PRO A 131 4.82 16.28 -13.29
N SER A 132 3.97 17.24 -12.94
CA SER A 132 4.32 18.65 -12.83
C SER A 132 3.72 19.28 -11.56
N PRO A 133 4.54 19.79 -10.63
CA PRO A 133 6.00 19.74 -10.63
C PRO A 133 6.50 18.29 -10.53
N TRP A 134 7.66 17.98 -11.09
CA TRP A 134 8.25 16.63 -11.00
C TRP A 134 9.15 16.55 -9.76
N PRO A 135 8.82 15.85 -8.66
CA PRO A 135 9.73 15.72 -7.53
C PRO A 135 11.08 15.08 -7.91
N VAL A 136 12.18 15.57 -7.33
CA VAL A 136 13.50 14.93 -7.45
C VAL A 136 13.44 13.55 -6.79
N GLY A 137 13.99 12.53 -7.44
CA GLY A 137 13.94 11.13 -7.00
C GLY A 137 12.75 10.34 -7.53
N LEU A 138 11.73 11.01 -8.11
CA LEU A 138 10.58 10.35 -8.72
C LEU A 138 10.93 9.80 -10.11
N THR A 139 10.63 8.53 -10.33
CA THR A 139 10.74 7.84 -11.61
C THR A 139 9.39 7.91 -12.32
N TRP A 140 9.29 8.64 -13.43
CA TRP A 140 8.10 8.65 -14.26
C TRP A 140 8.16 7.54 -15.31
N VAL A 141 7.05 6.85 -15.53
CA VAL A 141 6.86 5.93 -16.65
C VAL A 141 5.72 6.42 -17.52
N ASN A 142 6.03 6.64 -18.81
CA ASN A 142 5.07 7.05 -19.81
C ASN A 142 4.19 5.86 -20.20
N THR A 143 2.88 5.97 -19.99
CA THR A 143 1.95 4.86 -20.28
C THR A 143 1.65 4.67 -21.77
N ILE A 144 1.98 5.66 -22.61
CA ILE A 144 1.81 5.60 -24.07
C ILE A 144 3.03 4.99 -24.73
N THR A 145 4.23 5.43 -24.37
CA THR A 145 5.48 5.00 -25.02
C THR A 145 6.20 3.86 -24.27
N GLY A 146 5.91 3.68 -22.97
CA GLY A 146 6.63 2.77 -22.09
C GLY A 146 7.96 3.33 -21.56
N ASP A 147 8.31 4.57 -21.91
CA ASP A 147 9.58 5.17 -21.52
C ASP A 147 9.65 5.39 -20.01
N VAL A 148 10.80 5.05 -19.42
CA VAL A 148 11.08 5.24 -18.00
C VAL A 148 12.11 6.35 -17.84
N THR A 149 11.77 7.40 -17.11
CA THR A 149 12.67 8.52 -16.83
C THR A 149 12.74 8.79 -15.34
N LYS A 150 13.93 8.89 -14.77
CA LYS A 150 14.13 9.28 -13.37
C LYS A 150 14.59 10.72 -13.29
N ARG A 151 13.92 11.55 -12.47
CA ARG A 151 14.42 12.89 -12.18
C ARG A 151 15.54 12.81 -11.15
N THR A 152 16.77 13.03 -11.59
CA THR A 152 17.93 13.25 -10.72
C THR A 152 18.03 14.74 -10.35
N ALA A 153 18.77 15.04 -9.27
CA ALA A 153 19.04 16.41 -8.83
C ALA A 153 19.75 17.24 -9.90
#